data_AF-A0A524ILD8-F1
#
_entry.id   AF-A0A524ILD8-F1
#
_cell.length_a   1.000
_cell.length_b   1.000
_cell.length_c   1.000
_cell.angle_alpha   90.00
_cell.angle_beta   90.00
_cell.angle_gamma   90.00
#
_symmetry.space_group_name_H-M   'P 1'
#
loop_
_entity.id
_entity.type
_entity.pdbx_description
1 polymer ?
#
loop_
_entity_poly.entity_id
_entity_poly.type
_entity_poly.pdbx_seq_one_letter_code
_entity_poly.pdbx_strand_id
1 'polypeptide(L)'
;MTNNEIVPGFDDEKDDSLKIRLQKVDSVEGCLVLYLNGYIDTYNSNFFQKRVSKAIEGSNIRLIFNCGGLNYVSSTGIGSFTAFLKAVKPRGGDLVLLEIQPKVYEVFQLLGFSQFFNIKDNLEEAVDFFVKGGQTGSTNVFPKIFQCPICNKKLKAVKAGRFRCSECKTILAIDNAGQVFLG
;
A
#
# COMPACT_ATOMS: atom_id res chain seq x y z
N MET A 1 6.84 4.09 25.56
CA MET A 1 7.87 3.34 24.83
C MET A 1 8.60 4.31 23.92
N THR A 2 9.92 4.25 23.90
CA THR A 2 10.73 5.03 22.96
C THR A 2 10.86 4.27 21.63
N ASN A 3 11.16 4.93 20.52
CA ASN A 3 11.33 4.21 19.25
C ASN A 3 12.49 3.22 19.33
N ASN A 4 13.55 3.56 20.08
CA ASN A 4 14.73 2.73 20.28
C ASN A 4 14.46 1.41 21.02
N GLU A 5 13.41 1.33 21.84
CA GLU A 5 12.95 0.07 22.45
C GLU A 5 12.29 -0.86 21.41
N ILE A 6 11.77 -0.30 20.32
CA ILE A 6 11.08 -1.02 19.26
C ILE A 6 12.05 -1.41 18.14
N VAL A 7 12.86 -0.46 17.67
CA VAL A 7 13.90 -0.64 16.67
C VAL A 7 15.19 0.02 17.21
N PRO A 8 16.23 -0.76 17.57
CA PRO A 8 17.45 -0.21 18.15
C PRO A 8 18.14 0.82 17.24
N GLY A 9 18.52 1.97 17.81
CA GLY A 9 19.13 3.08 17.06
C GLY A 9 18.19 3.73 16.04
N PHE A 10 16.88 3.52 16.18
CA PHE A 10 15.90 4.26 15.42
C PHE A 10 15.82 5.71 15.86
N ASP A 11 16.56 6.28 16.79
CA ASP A 11 16.52 7.75 17.03
C ASP A 11 17.89 8.43 16.86
N ASP A 12 18.85 7.72 16.26
CA ASP A 12 20.24 8.19 16.09
C ASP A 12 20.35 9.41 15.16
N GLU A 13 19.61 9.38 14.05
CA GLU A 13 19.43 10.52 13.16
C GLU A 13 18.09 11.21 13.45
N LYS A 14 18.04 12.55 13.33
CA LYS A 14 16.82 13.34 13.52
C LYS A 14 16.64 14.29 12.35
N ASP A 15 15.39 14.64 12.09
CA ASP A 15 14.99 15.63 11.11
C ASP A 15 13.95 16.56 11.74
N ASP A 16 14.10 17.87 11.51
CA ASP A 16 13.22 18.88 12.12
C ASP A 16 11.84 18.95 11.43
N SER A 17 11.78 18.54 10.17
CA SER A 17 10.60 18.62 9.31
C SER A 17 9.75 17.35 9.30
N LEU A 18 10.31 16.22 9.71
CA LEU A 18 9.61 14.93 9.80
C LEU A 18 9.89 14.21 11.12
N LYS A 19 8.84 14.07 11.93
CA LYS A 19 8.86 13.25 13.15
C LYS A 19 8.19 11.92 12.88
N ILE A 20 8.83 10.84 13.33
CA ILE A 20 8.33 9.46 13.18
C ILE A 20 8.23 8.83 14.57
N ARG A 21 7.01 8.44 14.97
CA ARG A 21 6.79 7.66 16.19
C ARG A 21 6.40 6.23 15.83
N LEU A 22 7.01 5.27 16.51
CA LEU A 22 6.76 3.84 16.34
C LEU A 22 5.78 3.31 17.37
N GLN A 23 4.99 2.32 16.95
CA GLN A 23 4.12 1.55 17.84
C GLN A 23 4.00 0.11 17.31
N LYS A 24 4.31 -0.87 18.16
CA LYS A 24 4.09 -2.29 17.83
C LYS A 24 2.61 -2.64 17.92
N VAL A 25 2.19 -3.60 17.10
CA VAL A 25 0.85 -4.18 17.15
C VAL A 25 0.96 -5.61 17.65
N ASP A 26 0.55 -5.86 18.90
CA ASP A 26 0.74 -7.17 19.53
C ASP A 26 -0.14 -8.27 18.91
N SER A 27 -1.26 -7.90 18.29
CA SER A 27 -2.17 -8.83 17.63
C SER A 27 -1.67 -9.36 16.28
N VAL A 28 -0.61 -8.75 15.71
CA VAL A 28 -0.06 -9.13 14.40
C VAL A 28 1.46 -9.12 14.46
N GLU A 29 2.06 -10.31 14.38
CA GLU A 29 3.52 -10.45 14.39
C GLU A 29 4.18 -9.63 13.27
N GLY A 30 5.32 -8.99 13.54
CA GLY A 30 6.05 -8.20 12.54
C GLY A 30 5.25 -7.00 12.00
N CYS A 31 4.19 -6.56 12.69
CA CYS A 31 3.42 -5.38 12.36
C CYS A 31 3.87 -4.16 13.16
N LEU A 32 4.14 -3.07 12.44
CA LEU A 32 4.64 -1.83 12.99
C LEU A 32 3.85 -0.65 12.43
N VAL A 33 3.34 0.18 13.34
CA VAL A 33 2.73 1.47 12.99
C VAL A 33 3.79 2.57 13.07
N LEU A 34 3.87 3.37 12.01
CA LEU A 34 4.71 4.56 11.89
C LEU A 34 3.80 5.78 11.80
N TYR A 35 3.76 6.57 12.86
CA TYR A 35 3.05 7.85 12.88
C TYR A 35 3.94 8.93 12.30
N LEU A 36 3.54 9.47 11.15
CA LEU A 36 4.25 10.52 10.44
C LEU A 36 3.66 11.88 10.81
N ASN A 37 4.51 12.80 11.25
CA ASN A 37 4.11 14.17 11.53
C ASN A 37 5.09 15.14 10.87
N GLY A 38 4.57 16.03 10.02
CA GLY A 38 5.34 17.01 9.28
C GLY A 38 5.24 16.86 7.77
N TYR A 39 6.37 16.92 7.07
CA TYR A 39 6.45 16.99 5.62
C TYR A 39 7.47 15.98 5.11
N ILE A 40 7.22 15.36 3.95
CA ILE A 40 8.23 14.57 3.24
C ILE A 40 8.52 15.26 1.91
N ASP A 41 9.75 15.71 1.72
CA ASP A 41 10.18 16.39 0.52
C ASP A 41 11.47 15.77 -0.06
N THR A 42 12.00 16.41 -1.10
CA THR A 42 13.22 15.94 -1.76
C THR A 42 14.46 15.95 -0.85
N TYR A 43 14.52 16.86 0.14
CA TYR A 43 15.67 17.00 1.02
C TYR A 43 15.67 15.95 2.12
N ASN A 44 14.50 15.63 2.71
CA ASN A 44 14.40 14.67 3.81
C ASN A 44 13.99 13.24 3.38
N SER A 45 13.65 13.02 2.10
CA SER A 45 13.30 11.69 1.56
C SER A 45 14.35 10.60 1.86
N ASN A 46 15.64 10.92 1.77
CA ASN A 46 16.72 9.98 2.09
C ASN A 46 16.75 9.62 3.57
N PHE A 47 16.51 10.60 4.45
CA PHE A 47 16.36 10.37 5.88
C PHE A 47 15.18 9.42 6.12
N PHE A 48 13.99 9.76 5.60
CA PHE A 48 12.80 8.91 5.72
C PHE A 48 13.06 7.47 5.25
N GLN A 49 13.72 7.30 4.10
CA GLN A 49 14.05 5.99 3.55
C GLN A 49 14.95 5.17 4.47
N LYS A 50 16.05 5.74 4.96
CA LYS A 50 16.97 5.05 5.89
C LYS A 50 16.25 4.58 7.14
N ARG A 51 15.40 5.43 7.71
CA ARG A 51 14.68 5.17 8.96
C ARG A 51 13.74 3.98 8.82
N VAL A 52 12.88 4.02 7.82
CA VAL A 52 11.93 2.93 7.59
C VAL A 52 12.64 1.64 7.18
N SER A 53 13.71 1.70 6.38
CA SER A 53 14.51 0.51 6.03
C SER A 53 15.08 -0.18 7.27
N LYS A 54 15.59 0.58 8.25
CA LYS A 54 16.07 0.03 9.53
C LYS A 54 14.96 -0.71 10.29
N ALA A 55 13.73 -0.19 10.24
CA ALA A 55 12.59 -0.90 10.82
C ALA A 55 12.25 -2.20 10.07
N ILE A 56 12.34 -2.21 8.74
CA ILE A 56 12.10 -3.41 7.90
C ILE A 56 13.15 -4.50 8.12
N GLU A 57 14.41 -4.11 8.34
CA GLU A 57 15.51 -5.03 8.66
C GLU A 57 15.25 -5.78 9.96
N GLY A 58 14.61 -5.15 10.95
CA GLY A 58 14.17 -5.73 12.21
C GLY A 58 12.97 -6.69 12.13
N SER A 59 12.79 -7.39 11.00
CA SER A 59 11.69 -8.33 10.71
C SER A 59 10.28 -7.72 10.65
N ASN A 60 10.15 -6.39 10.63
CA ASN A 60 8.85 -5.74 10.45
C ASN A 60 8.51 -5.66 8.96
N ILE A 61 7.71 -6.61 8.48
CA ILE A 61 7.28 -6.69 7.07
C ILE A 61 5.83 -6.22 6.85
N ARG A 62 5.09 -5.93 7.93
CA ARG A 62 3.71 -5.42 7.87
C ARG A 62 3.71 -3.98 8.38
N LEU A 63 3.59 -3.01 7.49
CA LEU A 63 3.77 -1.60 7.85
C LEU A 63 2.45 -0.84 7.76
N ILE A 64 2.10 -0.11 8.80
CA ILE A 64 0.99 0.84 8.80
C ILE A 64 1.58 2.24 8.94
N PHE A 65 1.38 3.10 7.95
CA PHE A 65 1.79 4.50 8.02
C PHE A 65 0.58 5.34 8.37
N ASN A 66 0.55 5.89 9.58
CA ASN A 66 -0.44 6.92 9.91
C ASN A 66 0.05 8.25 9.31
N CYS A 67 -0.68 8.71 8.31
CA CYS A 67 -0.45 9.93 7.54
C CYS A 67 -1.33 11.10 8.03
N GLY A 68 -2.04 10.95 9.15
CA GLY A 68 -2.92 11.99 9.68
C GLY A 68 -2.17 13.26 10.06
N GLY A 69 -0.91 13.15 10.46
CA GLY A 69 0.00 14.29 10.70
C GLY A 69 0.88 14.67 9.50
N LEU A 70 0.76 13.98 8.37
CA LEU A 70 1.59 14.23 7.19
C LEU A 70 0.91 15.29 6.31
N ASN A 71 1.46 16.50 6.32
CA ASN A 71 0.87 17.66 5.65
C ASN A 71 1.25 17.77 4.16
N TYR A 72 2.31 17.09 3.74
CA TYR A 72 2.83 17.15 2.39
C TYR A 72 3.70 15.94 2.07
N VAL A 73 3.67 15.51 0.81
CA VAL A 73 4.60 14.54 0.23
C VAL A 73 5.02 14.99 -1.16
N SER A 74 6.32 14.95 -1.46
CA SER A 74 6.87 15.15 -2.80
C SER A 74 6.83 13.84 -3.62
N SER A 75 7.15 13.93 -4.91
CA SER A 75 7.32 12.75 -5.78
C SER A 75 8.40 11.78 -5.27
N THR A 76 9.49 12.31 -4.71
CA THR A 76 10.56 11.52 -4.08
C THR A 76 10.07 10.81 -2.82
N GLY A 77 9.24 11.45 -2.00
CA GLY A 77 8.58 10.82 -0.86
C GLY A 77 7.65 9.66 -1.26
N ILE A 78 6.85 9.84 -2.31
CA ILE A 78 6.01 8.77 -2.88
C ILE A 78 6.88 7.61 -3.40
N GLY A 79 8.03 7.95 -4.01
CA GLY A 79 9.06 6.98 -4.38
C GLY A 79 9.54 6.13 -3.19
N SER A 80 9.72 6.73 -2.01
CA SER A 80 10.09 6.02 -0.77
C SER A 80 9.02 5.00 -0.37
N PHE A 81 7.73 5.37 -0.35
CA PHE A 81 6.64 4.42 -0.05
C PHE A 81 6.61 3.25 -1.02
N THR A 82 6.82 3.52 -2.31
CA THR A 82 6.87 2.49 -3.35
C THR A 82 8.06 1.56 -3.14
N ALA A 83 9.22 2.09 -2.72
CA ALA A 83 10.40 1.29 -2.40
C ALA A 83 10.16 0.37 -1.20
N PHE A 84 9.48 0.85 -0.14
CA PHE A 84 9.14 0.02 1.01
C PHE A 84 8.19 -1.11 0.63
N LEU A 85 7.14 -0.80 -0.15
CA LEU A 85 6.20 -1.81 -0.64
C LEU A 85 6.93 -2.92 -1.42
N LYS A 86 7.87 -2.54 -2.30
CA LYS A 86 8.71 -3.49 -3.04
C LYS A 86 9.65 -4.30 -2.13
N ALA A 87 10.10 -3.74 -1.01
CA ALA A 87 10.97 -4.44 -0.07
C ALA A 87 10.20 -5.47 0.79
N VAL A 88 8.96 -5.18 1.18
CA VAL A 88 8.18 -6.06 2.07
C VAL A 88 7.37 -7.11 1.31
N LYS A 89 6.86 -6.81 0.11
CA LYS A 89 6.03 -7.74 -0.69
C LYS A 89 6.70 -9.11 -0.94
N PRO A 90 7.97 -9.21 -1.38
CA PRO A 90 8.64 -10.51 -1.58
C PRO A 90 8.80 -11.33 -0.29
N ARG A 91 8.75 -10.66 0.87
CA ARG A 91 8.83 -11.30 2.20
C ARG A 91 7.45 -11.72 2.74
N GLY A 92 6.39 -11.61 1.93
CA GLY A 92 5.01 -11.88 2.34
C GLY A 92 4.39 -10.75 3.17
N GLY A 93 5.02 -9.57 3.15
CA GLY A 93 4.57 -8.36 3.83
C GLY A 93 3.71 -7.45 2.96
N ASP A 94 3.22 -6.37 3.55
CA ASP A 94 2.46 -5.34 2.84
C ASP A 94 2.48 -4.01 3.59
N LEU A 95 1.90 -2.98 2.97
CA LEU A 95 1.85 -1.62 3.47
C LEU A 95 0.40 -1.10 3.46
N VAL A 96 0.01 -0.44 4.54
CA VAL A 96 -1.26 0.29 4.68
C VAL A 96 -0.96 1.76 4.95
N LEU A 97 -1.64 2.67 4.24
CA LEU A 97 -1.68 4.10 4.51
C LEU A 97 -2.97 4.40 5.27
N LEU A 98 -2.82 4.98 6.46
CA LEU A 98 -3.90 5.30 7.37
C LEU A 98 -4.10 6.82 7.41
N GLU A 99 -5.35 7.29 7.40
CA GLU A 99 -5.71 8.71 7.61
C GLU A 99 -4.96 9.65 6.64
N ILE A 100 -4.90 9.30 5.35
CA ILE A 100 -4.21 10.13 4.38
C ILE A 100 -4.91 11.49 4.23
N GLN A 101 -4.15 12.58 4.44
CA GLN A 101 -4.66 13.93 4.25
C GLN A 101 -5.06 14.15 2.79
N PRO A 102 -6.16 14.87 2.48
CA PRO A 102 -6.65 15.06 1.11
C PRO A 102 -5.57 15.57 0.14
N LYS A 103 -4.76 16.55 0.57
CA LYS A 103 -3.65 17.09 -0.24
C LYS A 103 -2.60 16.04 -0.56
N VAL A 104 -2.28 15.17 0.40
CA VAL A 104 -1.31 14.08 0.20
C VAL A 104 -1.90 13.05 -0.76
N TYR A 105 -3.17 12.69 -0.57
CA TYR A 105 -3.89 11.75 -1.43
C TYR A 105 -3.96 12.22 -2.90
N GLU A 106 -4.19 13.52 -3.14
CA GLU A 106 -4.14 14.10 -4.47
C GLU A 106 -2.80 13.87 -5.17
N VAL A 107 -1.68 14.00 -4.46
CA VAL A 107 -0.35 13.71 -5.05
C VAL A 107 -0.22 12.23 -5.42
N PHE A 108 -0.70 11.30 -4.58
CA PHE A 108 -0.73 9.88 -4.90
C PHE A 108 -1.62 9.56 -6.11
N GLN A 109 -2.75 10.25 -6.26
CA GLN A 109 -3.68 10.09 -7.38
C GLN A 109 -3.11 10.63 -8.69
N LEU A 110 -2.54 11.84 -8.67
CA LEU A 110 -1.93 12.49 -9.84
C LEU A 110 -0.82 11.63 -10.45
N LEU A 111 -0.07 10.92 -9.61
CA LEU A 111 1.00 10.03 -10.05
C LEU A 111 0.53 8.59 -10.33
N GLY A 112 -0.76 8.28 -10.17
CA GLY A 112 -1.34 6.96 -10.43
C GLY A 112 -0.91 5.88 -9.43
N PHE A 113 -0.42 6.27 -8.25
CA PHE A 113 0.10 5.34 -7.25
C PHE A 113 -0.93 4.86 -6.22
N SER A 114 -2.01 5.61 -6.04
CA SER A 114 -3.08 5.30 -5.07
C SER A 114 -3.61 3.87 -5.17
N GLN A 115 -3.74 3.34 -6.39
CA GLN A 115 -4.23 1.97 -6.65
C GLN A 115 -3.31 0.85 -6.15
N PHE A 116 -2.03 1.14 -5.85
CA PHE A 116 -1.08 0.13 -5.37
C PHE A 116 -1.01 0.05 -3.84
N PHE A 117 -1.59 1.03 -3.14
CA PHE A 117 -1.54 1.10 -1.69
C PHE A 117 -2.89 0.74 -1.08
N ASN A 118 -2.87 0.04 0.05
CA ASN A 118 -4.06 -0.14 0.86
C ASN A 118 -4.27 1.13 1.67
N ILE A 119 -5.39 1.82 1.45
CA ILE A 119 -5.73 3.03 2.19
C ILE A 119 -6.90 2.70 3.11
N LYS A 120 -6.77 3.06 4.39
CA LYS A 120 -7.75 2.81 5.45
C LYS A 120 -8.01 4.07 6.26
N ASP A 121 -9.21 4.15 6.82
CA ASP A 121 -9.64 5.34 7.56
C ASP A 121 -9.32 5.25 9.05
N ASN A 122 -9.18 4.04 9.61
CA ASN A 122 -8.88 3.83 11.02
C ASN A 122 -7.88 2.68 11.24
N LEU A 123 -7.26 2.67 12.42
CA LEU A 123 -6.22 1.71 12.77
C LEU A 123 -6.76 0.26 12.84
N GLU A 124 -8.00 0.08 13.30
CA GLU A 124 -8.62 -1.24 13.39
C GLU A 124 -8.68 -1.92 12.03
N GLU A 125 -9.17 -1.22 11.00
CA GLU A 125 -9.22 -1.74 9.63
C GLU A 125 -7.83 -2.03 9.04
N ALA A 126 -6.83 -1.22 9.41
CA ALA A 126 -5.45 -1.42 8.99
C ALA A 126 -4.83 -2.68 9.62
N VAL A 127 -5.14 -2.95 10.88
CA VAL A 127 -4.71 -4.18 11.58
C VAL A 127 -5.47 -5.38 11.04
N ASP A 128 -6.78 -5.27 10.86
CA ASP A 128 -7.66 -6.31 10.32
C ASP A 128 -7.22 -6.77 8.93
N PHE A 129 -6.72 -5.84 8.11
CA PHE A 129 -6.13 -6.15 6.81
C PHE A 129 -5.00 -7.19 6.92
N PHE A 130 -4.14 -7.09 7.93
CA PHE A 130 -3.05 -8.02 8.15
C PHE A 130 -3.49 -9.31 8.85
N VAL A 131 -4.46 -9.24 9.77
CA VAL A 131 -5.05 -10.42 10.43
C VAL A 131 -5.71 -11.34 9.39
N LYS A 132 -6.41 -10.76 8.40
CA LYS A 132 -7.08 -11.49 7.31
C LYS A 132 -6.12 -11.94 6.20
N GLY A 133 -4.81 -11.81 6.39
CA GLY A 133 -3.79 -12.33 5.49
C GLY A 133 -3.31 -11.37 4.39
N GLY A 134 -3.39 -10.05 4.60
CA GLY A 134 -2.77 -9.08 3.69
C GLY A 134 -3.33 -9.12 2.28
N GLN A 135 -4.62 -9.46 2.14
CA GLN A 135 -5.28 -9.40 0.84
C GLN A 135 -5.54 -7.94 0.50
N THR A 136 -4.56 -7.31 -0.15
CA THR A 136 -4.76 -6.12 -1.00
C THR A 136 -6.06 -6.28 -1.72
N GLY A 137 -6.93 -5.26 -1.68
CA GLY A 137 -8.27 -5.12 -2.29
C GLY A 137 -8.54 -5.93 -3.57
N SER A 138 -8.47 -7.24 -3.44
CA SER A 138 -9.11 -8.27 -4.19
C SER A 138 -10.31 -8.54 -3.31
N THR A 139 -11.34 -7.72 -3.48
CA THR A 139 -12.66 -8.32 -3.56
C THR A 139 -12.51 -9.62 -4.36
N ASN A 140 -13.20 -10.69 -3.96
CA ASN A 140 -13.26 -12.01 -4.61
C ASN A 140 -13.67 -12.00 -6.10
N VAL A 141 -13.44 -10.90 -6.81
CA VAL A 141 -13.60 -10.62 -8.22
C VAL A 141 -12.85 -11.63 -9.05
N PHE A 142 -11.62 -11.99 -8.71
CA PHE A 142 -10.82 -12.96 -9.47
C PHE A 142 -10.56 -14.24 -8.67
N PRO A 143 -10.75 -15.44 -9.26
CA PRO A 143 -11.09 -15.66 -10.65
C PRO A 143 -12.55 -15.30 -10.99
N LYS A 144 -12.74 -14.43 -11.98
CA LYS A 144 -14.08 -13.99 -12.40
C LYS A 144 -14.61 -14.95 -13.44
N ILE A 145 -15.75 -15.56 -13.17
CA ILE A 145 -16.53 -16.25 -14.20
C ILE A 145 -17.51 -15.22 -14.77
N PHE A 146 -17.44 -14.99 -16.08
CA PHE A 146 -18.29 -14.03 -16.77
C PHE A 146 -18.73 -14.58 -18.13
N GLN A 147 -19.78 -14.01 -18.69
CA GLN A 147 -20.24 -14.35 -20.04
C GLN A 147 -19.75 -13.30 -21.03
N CYS A 148 -19.28 -13.75 -22.19
CA CYS A 148 -18.94 -12.86 -23.28
C CYS A 148 -20.21 -12.10 -23.75
N PRO A 149 -20.22 -10.76 -23.81
CA PRO A 149 -21.40 -9.99 -24.20
C PRO A 149 -21.83 -10.20 -25.67
N ILE A 150 -20.97 -10.79 -26.50
CA ILE A 150 -21.24 -11.02 -27.93
C ILE A 150 -21.81 -12.42 -28.20
N CYS A 151 -21.27 -13.46 -27.57
CA CYS A 151 -21.63 -14.85 -27.86
C CYS A 151 -22.10 -15.65 -26.65
N ASN A 152 -22.23 -15.01 -25.49
CA ASN A 152 -22.67 -15.60 -24.22
C ASN A 152 -21.79 -16.75 -23.69
N LYS A 153 -20.61 -16.99 -24.28
CA LYS A 153 -19.63 -17.99 -23.83
C LYS A 153 -19.19 -17.67 -22.41
N LYS A 154 -19.27 -18.66 -21.51
CA LYS A 154 -18.69 -18.56 -20.16
C LYS A 154 -17.16 -18.57 -20.25
N LEU A 155 -16.51 -17.57 -19.67
CA LEU A 155 -15.08 -17.36 -19.64
C LEU A 155 -14.61 -17.16 -18.19
N LYS A 156 -13.33 -17.45 -17.94
CA LYS A 156 -12.67 -17.26 -16.65
C LYS A 156 -11.51 -16.30 -16.81
N ALA A 157 -11.51 -15.21 -16.07
CA ALA A 157 -10.35 -14.32 -15.94
C ALA A 157 -9.70 -14.55 -14.59
N VAL A 158 -8.38 -14.63 -14.55
CA VAL A 158 -7.58 -14.76 -13.31
C VAL A 158 -7.00 -13.43 -12.84
N LYS A 159 -7.08 -12.38 -13.66
CA LYS A 159 -6.61 -11.02 -13.38
C LYS A 159 -7.37 -10.02 -14.26
N ALA A 160 -7.24 -8.73 -13.96
CA ALA A 160 -7.66 -7.65 -14.85
C ALA A 160 -6.78 -7.60 -16.12
N GLY A 161 -7.32 -7.04 -17.21
CA GLY A 161 -6.62 -6.89 -18.49
C GLY A 161 -7.47 -7.18 -19.72
N ARG A 162 -6.81 -7.29 -20.87
CA ARG A 162 -7.46 -7.64 -22.15
C ARG A 162 -7.44 -9.15 -22.39
N PHE A 163 -8.59 -9.69 -22.78
CA PHE A 163 -8.80 -11.11 -23.03
C PHE A 163 -9.48 -11.30 -24.38
N ARG A 164 -9.14 -12.38 -25.08
CA ARG A 164 -9.83 -12.78 -26.30
C ARG A 164 -10.85 -13.86 -25.97
N CYS A 165 -12.10 -13.67 -26.38
CA CYS A 165 -13.11 -14.73 -26.25
C CYS A 165 -12.67 -15.95 -27.05
N SER A 166 -12.73 -17.14 -26.45
CA SER A 166 -12.33 -18.40 -27.10
C SER A 166 -13.25 -18.76 -28.27
N GLU A 167 -14.51 -18.32 -28.22
CA GLU A 167 -15.56 -18.57 -29.21
C GLU A 167 -15.55 -17.52 -30.34
N CYS A 168 -16.07 -16.31 -30.08
CA CYS A 168 -16.25 -15.27 -31.11
C CYS A 168 -15.01 -14.41 -31.40
N LYS A 169 -13.88 -14.68 -30.72
CA LYS A 169 -12.61 -13.93 -30.86
C LYS A 169 -12.65 -12.43 -30.54
N THR A 170 -13.79 -11.90 -30.05
CA THR A 170 -13.93 -10.53 -29.55
C THR A 170 -12.93 -10.26 -28.42
N ILE A 171 -12.36 -9.05 -28.43
CA ILE A 171 -11.49 -8.56 -27.36
C ILE A 171 -12.37 -7.96 -26.26
N LEU A 172 -12.11 -8.38 -25.03
CA LEU A 172 -12.82 -7.97 -23.84
C LEU A 172 -11.78 -7.35 -22.89
N ALA A 173 -12.08 -6.19 -22.32
CA ALA A 173 -11.26 -5.59 -21.28
C ALA A 173 -11.95 -5.81 -19.92
N ILE A 174 -11.18 -6.18 -18.91
CA ILE A 174 -11.67 -6.34 -17.53
C ILE A 174 -10.85 -5.44 -16.62
N ASP A 175 -11.51 -4.58 -15.85
CA ASP A 175 -10.85 -3.70 -14.88
C ASP A 175 -10.55 -4.41 -13.55
N ASN A 176 -9.94 -3.69 -12.61
CA ASN A 176 -9.62 -4.22 -11.28
C ASN A 176 -10.87 -4.47 -10.40
N ALA A 177 -12.02 -3.87 -10.74
CA ALA A 177 -13.31 -4.13 -10.10
C ALA A 177 -14.04 -5.34 -10.72
N GLY A 178 -13.53 -5.90 -11.81
CA GLY A 178 -14.10 -7.03 -12.53
C GLY A 178 -15.22 -6.65 -13.49
N GLN A 179 -15.37 -5.37 -13.84
CA GLN A 179 -16.33 -4.98 -14.86
C GLN A 179 -15.78 -5.36 -16.24
N VAL A 180 -16.63 -5.93 -17.09
CA VAL A 180 -16.26 -6.42 -18.42
C VAL A 180 -16.74 -5.43 -19.47
N PHE A 181 -15.82 -4.97 -20.31
CA PHE A 181 -16.04 -4.04 -21.41
C PHE A 181 -15.64 -4.69 -22.74
N LEU A 182 -16.18 -4.18 -23.84
CA LEU A 182 -15.64 -4.46 -25.16
C LEU A 182 -14.35 -3.65 -25.32
N GLY A 183 -13.26 -4.33 -25.68
CA GLY A 183 -11.91 -3.76 -25.73
C GLY A 183 -11.31 -3.69 -27.12
#